data_AF-A0A931HRQ4-F1
#
_entry.id   AF-A0A931HRQ4-F1
#
_cell.length_a   1.000
_cell.length_b   1.000
_cell.length_c   1.000
_cell.angle_alpha   90.00
_cell.angle_beta   90.00
_cell.angle_gamma   90.00
#
_symmetry.space_group_name_H-M   'P 1'
#
loop_
_entity.id
_entity.type
_entity.pdbx_description
1 polymer ?
#
loop_
_entity_poly.entity_id
_entity_poly.type
_entity_poly.pdbx_seq_one_letter_code
_entity_poly.pdbx_strand_id
1 'polypeptide(L)'
;MTAGQYFLRLYRELSIEEGYDWPVITPEQWSEAGSSWNVFPNSIILPGQGSAFWYRSRPIDDDPNKCLFEIFSLDQVPVADYDKKREFEPQYFDDYRDADLGQVFSQDFANMKEVTVGMHSPSFDGHRLSEEQEMTIWNHHRVADRFIFTD
;
A
#
# COMPACT_ATOMS: atom_id res chain seq x y z
N MET A 1 4.22 8.52 27.05
CA MET A 1 3.97 8.64 25.59
C MET A 1 4.36 7.32 24.95
N THR A 2 3.44 6.66 24.24
CA THR A 2 3.73 5.42 23.50
C THR A 2 4.52 5.71 22.23
N ALA A 3 5.12 4.69 21.60
CA ALA A 3 5.82 4.86 20.33
C ALA A 3 4.88 5.43 19.24
N GLY A 4 3.63 4.96 19.18
CA GLY A 4 2.62 5.50 18.25
C GLY A 4 2.29 6.97 18.51
N GLN A 5 2.15 7.37 19.79
CA GLN A 5 1.93 8.77 20.13
C GLN A 5 3.12 9.66 19.75
N TYR A 6 4.35 9.17 19.94
CA TYR A 6 5.56 9.87 19.54
C TYR A 6 5.62 10.04 18.01
N PHE A 7 5.35 8.97 17.27
CA PHE A 7 5.32 8.98 15.81
C PHE A 7 4.31 9.99 15.28
N LEU A 8 3.06 9.98 15.77
CA LEU A 8 2.02 10.92 15.33
C LEU A 8 2.38 12.37 15.63
N ARG A 9 3.02 12.63 16.79
CA ARG A 9 3.51 13.97 17.12
C ARG A 9 4.61 14.43 16.17
N LEU A 10 5.63 13.59 15.95
CA LEU A 10 6.73 13.89 15.03
C LEU A 10 6.21 14.11 13.61
N TYR A 11 5.29 13.26 13.14
CA TYR A 11 4.68 13.39 11.83
C TYR A 11 3.97 14.74 11.68
N ARG A 12 3.18 15.15 12.69
CA ARG A 12 2.51 16.47 12.70
C ARG A 12 3.49 17.64 12.69
N GLU A 13 4.56 17.58 13.50
CA GLU A 13 5.58 18.62 13.57
C GLU A 13 6.25 18.83 12.20
N LEU A 14 6.74 17.75 11.58
CA LEU A 14 7.38 17.81 10.26
C LEU A 14 6.44 18.31 9.17
N SER A 15 5.17 17.92 9.25
CA SER A 15 4.18 18.32 8.26
C SER A 15 3.85 19.80 8.31
N ILE A 16 3.77 20.38 9.52
CA ILE A 16 3.60 21.82 9.69
C ILE A 16 4.83 22.56 9.16
N GLU A 17 6.04 22.03 9.39
CA GLU A 17 7.29 22.60 8.85
C GLU A 17 7.32 22.59 7.31
N GLU A 18 6.73 21.57 6.68
CA GLU A 18 6.56 21.48 5.23
C GLU A 18 5.38 22.33 4.70
N GLY A 19 4.63 23.00 5.58
CA GLY A 19 3.54 23.91 5.20
C GLY A 19 2.17 23.25 5.11
N TYR A 20 2.01 22.04 5.66
CA TYR A 20 0.75 21.34 5.70
C TYR A 20 0.10 21.40 7.09
N ASP A 21 -1.08 22.01 7.14
CA ASP A 21 -1.88 22.10 8.37
C ASP A 21 -3.25 21.44 8.16
N TRP A 22 -3.28 20.10 8.16
CA TRP A 22 -4.53 19.35 8.06
C TRP A 22 -5.39 19.48 9.31
N PRO A 23 -6.72 19.27 9.18
CA PRO A 23 -7.62 19.13 10.32
C PRO A 23 -7.11 18.09 11.32
N VAL A 24 -7.34 18.38 12.60
CA VAL A 24 -7.03 17.42 13.67
C VAL A 24 -8.05 16.28 13.60
N ILE A 25 -7.56 15.06 13.32
CA ILE A 25 -8.33 13.82 13.34
C ILE A 25 -8.12 13.16 14.70
N THR A 26 -9.19 12.77 15.39
CA THR A 26 -9.03 12.07 16.68
C THR A 26 -8.46 10.67 16.47
N PRO A 27 -7.78 10.08 17.48
CA PRO A 27 -7.31 8.70 17.39
C PRO A 27 -8.41 7.70 17.03
N GLU A 28 -9.62 7.91 17.53
CA GLU A 28 -10.80 7.07 17.25
C GLU A 28 -11.20 7.18 15.78
N GLN A 29 -11.32 8.40 15.24
CA GLN A 29 -11.63 8.60 13.82
C GLN A 29 -10.58 7.99 12.91
N TRP A 30 -9.29 8.13 13.27
CA TRP A 30 -8.20 7.55 12.50
C TRP A 30 -8.24 6.01 12.53
N SER A 31 -8.52 5.43 13.69
CA SER A 31 -8.70 3.99 13.83
C SER A 31 -9.90 3.47 13.04
N GLU A 32 -11.02 4.19 13.04
CA GLU A 32 -12.23 3.82 12.29
C GLU A 32 -12.02 3.92 10.78
N ALA A 33 -11.24 4.90 10.32
CA ALA A 33 -10.90 5.04 8.90
C ALA A 33 -10.08 3.85 8.37
N GLY A 34 -9.24 3.23 9.22
CA GLY A 34 -8.35 2.15 8.83
C GLY A 34 -7.21 2.59 7.92
N SER A 35 -6.15 1.78 7.84
CA SER A 35 -4.90 2.14 7.15
C SER A 35 -4.68 1.45 5.80
N SER A 36 -5.57 0.54 5.38
CA SER A 36 -5.42 -0.24 4.15
C SER A 36 -6.75 -0.43 3.43
N TRP A 37 -7.09 0.51 2.55
CA TRP A 37 -8.33 0.50 1.78
C TRP A 37 -8.19 -0.37 0.54
N ASN A 38 -8.97 -1.44 0.48
CA ASN A 38 -8.99 -2.35 -0.65
C ASN A 38 -10.11 -1.95 -1.61
N VAL A 39 -9.75 -1.58 -2.84
CA VAL A 39 -10.67 -1.26 -3.92
C VAL A 39 -10.55 -2.36 -4.96
N PHE A 40 -11.51 -3.29 -4.92
CA PHE A 40 -11.62 -4.38 -5.88
C PHE A 40 -11.76 -3.82 -7.31
N PRO A 41 -11.06 -4.37 -8.33
CA PRO A 41 -10.36 -5.67 -8.29
C PRO A 41 -8.89 -5.64 -7.89
N ASN A 42 -8.22 -4.48 -7.91
CA ASN A 42 -6.76 -4.51 -8.00
C ASN A 42 -6.02 -3.33 -7.36
N SER A 43 -6.69 -2.56 -6.49
CA SER A 43 -6.12 -1.36 -5.90
C SER A 43 -6.12 -1.45 -4.38
N ILE A 44 -5.00 -1.09 -3.76
CA ILE A 44 -4.85 -0.96 -2.31
C ILE A 44 -4.34 0.45 -2.02
N ILE A 45 -5.08 1.23 -1.26
CA ILE A 45 -4.75 2.62 -0.91
C ILE A 45 -4.42 2.67 0.59
N LEU A 46 -3.26 3.20 0.92
CA LEU A 46 -2.78 3.37 2.28
C LEU A 46 -2.80 4.87 2.60
N PRO A 47 -3.89 5.39 3.17
CA PRO A 47 -4.00 6.81 3.49
C PRO A 47 -3.05 7.18 4.63
N GLY A 48 -2.25 8.21 4.40
CA GLY A 48 -1.56 8.98 5.42
C GLY A 48 -2.29 10.31 5.67
N GLN A 49 -1.89 11.04 6.71
CA GLN A 49 -2.41 12.39 6.90
C GLN A 49 -1.67 13.31 5.92
N GLY A 50 -2.35 13.75 4.85
CA GLY A 50 -1.74 14.61 3.83
C GLY A 50 -0.93 13.87 2.75
N SER A 51 -0.90 12.54 2.77
CA SER A 51 -0.26 11.70 1.76
C SER A 51 -1.03 10.39 1.57
N ALA A 52 -0.71 9.63 0.54
CA ALA A 52 -1.17 8.27 0.36
C ALA A 52 -0.17 7.47 -0.47
N PHE A 53 0.01 6.20 -0.11
CA PHE A 53 0.50 5.22 -1.07
C PHE A 53 -0.69 4.55 -1.75
N TRP A 54 -0.58 4.31 -3.05
CA TRP A 54 -1.54 3.49 -3.78
C TRP A 54 -0.79 2.41 -4.55
N TYR A 55 -1.14 1.16 -4.28
CA TYR A 55 -0.63 0.01 -5.00
C TYR A 55 -1.66 -0.49 -5.99
N ARG A 56 -1.21 -0.82 -7.20
CA ARG A 56 -2.05 -1.41 -8.23
C ARG A 56 -1.36 -2.61 -8.86
N SER A 57 -2.03 -3.76 -8.87
CA SER A 57 -1.56 -4.97 -9.52
C SER A 57 -2.33 -5.20 -10.84
N ARG A 58 -1.62 -5.44 -11.93
CA ARG A 58 -2.22 -5.67 -13.25
C ARG A 58 -1.71 -6.98 -13.83
N PRO A 59 -2.57 -7.96 -14.12
CA PRO A 59 -2.14 -9.20 -14.74
C PRO A 59 -1.33 -8.94 -16.03
N ILE A 60 -0.30 -9.76 -16.27
CA ILE A 60 0.44 -9.77 -17.54
C ILE A 60 0.04 -11.04 -18.28
N ASP A 61 -0.53 -10.84 -19.48
CA ASP A 61 -1.09 -11.92 -20.30
C ASP A 61 -2.08 -12.80 -19.50
N ASP A 62 -2.10 -14.10 -19.77
CA ASP A 62 -2.89 -15.09 -19.05
C ASP A 62 -2.04 -15.86 -17.99
N ASP A 63 -0.90 -15.29 -17.57
CA ASP A 63 -0.01 -15.93 -16.59
C ASP A 63 -0.39 -15.49 -15.16
N PRO A 64 -1.00 -16.37 -14.33
CA PRO A 64 -1.42 -16.02 -12.97
C PRO A 64 -0.25 -15.73 -12.02
N ASN A 65 1.00 -15.97 -12.45
CA ASN A 65 2.21 -15.73 -11.66
C ASN A 65 2.90 -14.42 -12.01
N LYS A 66 2.32 -13.60 -12.90
CA LYS A 66 2.91 -12.36 -13.35
C LYS A 66 1.93 -11.21 -13.28
N CYS A 67 2.43 -10.09 -12.77
CA CYS A 67 1.73 -8.83 -12.84
C CYS A 67 2.71 -7.68 -13.03
N LEU A 68 2.19 -6.58 -13.59
CA LEU A 68 2.78 -5.26 -13.43
C LEU A 68 2.30 -4.73 -12.07
N PHE A 69 3.25 -4.49 -11.16
CA PHE A 69 2.97 -3.90 -9.86
C PHE A 69 3.38 -2.43 -9.88
N GLU A 70 2.41 -1.54 -9.67
CA GLU A 70 2.59 -0.09 -9.68
C GLU A 70 2.47 0.44 -8.25
N ILE A 71 3.42 1.31 -7.85
CA ILE A 71 3.36 2.06 -6.61
C ILE A 71 3.23 3.54 -6.96
N PHE A 72 2.16 4.18 -6.51
CA PHE A 72 1.98 5.62 -6.56
C PHE A 72 2.28 6.18 -5.18
N SER A 73 3.26 7.09 -5.09
CA SER A 73 3.49 7.93 -3.92
C SER A 73 2.81 9.27 -4.17
N LEU A 74 1.76 9.55 -3.40
CA LEU A 74 0.93 10.72 -3.55
C LEU A 74 1.08 11.60 -2.32
N ASP A 75 1.56 12.81 -2.50
CA ASP A 75 1.59 13.82 -1.43
C ASP A 75 0.62 14.94 -1.77
N GLN A 76 0.00 15.51 -0.75
CA GLN A 76 -0.62 16.82 -0.91
C GLN A 76 0.47 17.82 -1.29
N VAL A 77 0.10 18.84 -2.07
CA VAL A 77 0.99 19.98 -2.33
C VAL A 77 0.51 21.12 -1.43
N PRO A 78 1.40 21.92 -0.82
CA PRO A 78 0.96 23.09 -0.06
C PRO A 78 0.29 24.07 -1.03
N VAL A 79 -0.77 24.76 -0.58
CA VAL A 79 -1.51 25.71 -1.44
C VAL A 79 -0.58 26.79 -2.01
N ALA A 80 0.39 27.25 -1.22
CA ALA A 80 1.40 28.23 -1.63
C ALA A 80 2.30 27.73 -2.78
N ASP A 81 2.32 26.42 -3.01
CA ASP A 81 3.21 25.72 -3.92
C ASP A 81 2.47 25.05 -5.08
N TYR A 82 1.14 25.21 -5.21
CA TYR A 82 0.34 24.62 -6.29
C TYR A 82 0.82 24.99 -7.69
N ASP A 83 1.39 26.19 -7.86
CA ASP A 83 1.95 26.63 -9.14
C ASP A 83 3.40 26.18 -9.37
N LYS A 84 4.06 25.59 -8.36
CA LYS A 84 5.43 25.08 -8.49
C LYS A 84 5.40 23.74 -9.21
N LYS A 85 5.99 23.70 -10.39
CA LYS A 85 6.23 22.43 -11.10
C LYS A 85 7.33 21.65 -10.38
N ARG A 86 7.07 20.38 -10.09
CA ARG A 86 8.08 19.41 -9.67
C ARG A 86 8.37 18.50 -10.86
N GLU A 87 9.56 18.62 -11.42
CA GLU A 87 10.03 17.74 -12.49
C GLU A 87 10.74 16.53 -11.86
N PHE A 88 10.51 15.35 -12.43
CA PHE A 88 11.17 14.12 -12.04
C PHE A 88 11.69 13.44 -13.30
N GLU A 89 12.96 13.04 -13.28
CA GLU A 89 13.57 12.29 -14.36
C GLU A 89 13.30 10.80 -14.15
N PRO A 90 12.58 10.12 -15.07
CA PRO A 90 12.32 8.69 -14.94
C PRO A 90 13.61 7.89 -14.88
N GLN A 91 13.71 7.00 -13.90
CA GLN A 91 14.80 6.03 -13.79
C GLN A 91 14.31 4.65 -14.16
N TYR A 92 15.15 3.91 -14.87
CA TYR A 92 14.85 2.57 -15.35
C TYR A 92 15.96 1.63 -14.88
N PHE A 93 15.53 0.50 -14.31
CA PHE A 93 16.41 -0.54 -13.82
C PHE A 93 15.88 -1.88 -14.36
N ASP A 94 16.77 -2.72 -14.88
CA ASP A 94 16.39 -4.08 -15.32
C ASP A 94 16.04 -4.97 -14.13
N ASP A 95 16.60 -4.67 -12.96
CA ASP A 95 16.33 -5.33 -11.71
C ASP A 95 15.93 -4.32 -10.62
N TYR A 96 14.84 -4.60 -9.92
CA TYR A 96 14.35 -3.71 -8.86
C TYR A 96 15.37 -3.56 -7.71
N ARG A 97 16.26 -4.53 -7.53
CA ARG A 97 17.29 -4.53 -6.47
C ARG A 97 18.37 -3.48 -6.69
N ASP A 98 18.49 -2.97 -7.93
CA ASP A 98 19.42 -1.90 -8.28
C ASP A 98 18.81 -0.50 -8.04
N ALA A 99 17.49 -0.43 -7.81
CA ALA A 99 16.80 0.81 -7.49
C ALA A 99 16.80 1.09 -5.98
N ASP A 100 16.85 2.38 -5.59
CA ASP A 100 16.61 2.78 -4.21
C ASP A 100 15.11 2.85 -3.92
N LEU A 101 14.56 1.74 -3.42
CA LEU A 101 13.16 1.61 -3.04
C LEU A 101 12.96 1.74 -1.51
N GLY A 102 14.03 2.03 -0.76
CA GLY A 102 14.02 1.92 0.70
C GLY A 102 13.80 0.49 1.21
N GLN A 103 13.79 0.33 2.54
CA GLN A 103 13.80 -1.00 3.15
C GLN A 103 12.45 -1.73 3.07
N VAL A 104 11.33 -1.00 3.20
CA VAL A 104 10.00 -1.60 3.26
C VAL A 104 9.66 -2.30 1.94
N PHE A 105 9.73 -1.57 0.81
CA PHE A 105 9.44 -2.15 -0.50
C PHE A 105 10.44 -3.25 -0.88
N SER A 106 11.72 -3.08 -0.54
CA SER A 106 12.72 -4.12 -0.79
C SER A 106 12.40 -5.44 -0.09
N GLN A 107 11.93 -5.37 1.17
CA GLN A 107 11.52 -6.55 1.93
C GLN A 107 10.24 -7.19 1.37
N ASP A 108 9.23 -6.38 1.05
CA ASP A 108 7.97 -6.87 0.49
C ASP A 108 8.20 -7.56 -0.87
N PHE A 109 9.00 -6.97 -1.75
CA PHE A 109 9.31 -7.55 -3.07
C PHE A 109 10.16 -8.81 -2.98
N ALA A 110 11.12 -8.86 -2.05
CA ALA A 110 11.88 -10.08 -1.80
C ALA A 110 10.96 -11.23 -1.32
N ASN A 111 9.99 -10.93 -0.47
CA ASN A 111 9.05 -11.92 0.05
C ASN A 111 8.00 -12.36 -0.98
N MET A 112 7.54 -11.44 -1.84
CA MET A 112 6.45 -11.70 -2.79
C MET A 112 6.74 -12.93 -3.67
N LYS A 113 7.96 -13.03 -4.20
CA LYS A 113 8.39 -14.18 -5.00
C LYS A 113 8.35 -15.48 -4.21
N GLU A 114 8.90 -15.47 -3.00
CA GLU A 114 9.01 -16.68 -2.18
C GLU A 114 7.62 -17.16 -1.70
N VAL A 115 6.70 -16.23 -1.43
CA VAL A 115 5.29 -16.55 -1.15
C VAL A 115 4.64 -17.24 -2.35
N THR A 116 4.80 -16.71 -3.57
CA THR A 116 4.26 -17.35 -4.78
C THR A 116 4.83 -18.76 -4.98
N VAL A 117 6.14 -18.96 -4.79
CA VAL A 117 6.76 -20.29 -4.87
C VAL A 117 6.15 -21.24 -3.83
N GLY A 118 5.97 -20.79 -2.58
CA GLY A 118 5.35 -21.57 -1.52
C GLY A 118 3.91 -21.99 -1.84
N MET A 119 3.12 -21.10 -2.45
CA MET A 119 1.74 -21.39 -2.86
C MET A 119 1.63 -22.47 -3.95
N HIS A 120 2.70 -22.71 -4.73
CA HIS A 120 2.77 -23.81 -5.71
C HIS A 120 3.28 -25.13 -5.13
N SER A 121 3.58 -25.20 -3.83
CA SER A 121 3.97 -26.45 -3.20
C SER A 121 2.83 -27.47 -3.26
N PRO A 122 3.09 -28.75 -3.62
CA PRO A 122 2.05 -29.79 -3.66
C PRO A 122 1.34 -30.03 -2.32
N SER A 123 1.96 -29.63 -1.20
CA SER A 123 1.39 -29.76 0.14
C SER A 123 0.69 -28.50 0.65
N PHE A 124 0.60 -27.45 -0.16
CA PHE A 124 -0.11 -26.22 0.20
C PHE A 124 -1.62 -26.43 0.03
N ASP A 125 -2.37 -26.38 1.12
CA ASP A 125 -3.82 -26.58 1.16
C ASP A 125 -4.61 -25.26 1.22
N GLY A 126 -3.93 -24.12 1.42
CA GLY A 126 -4.52 -22.79 1.43
C GLY A 126 -3.99 -21.89 2.54
N HIS A 127 -4.38 -20.61 2.54
CA HIS A 127 -4.03 -19.67 3.60
C HIS A 127 -4.86 -19.91 4.86
N ARG A 128 -4.22 -19.78 6.04
CA ARG A 128 -4.90 -19.66 7.33
C ARG A 128 -4.79 -18.22 7.79
N LEU A 129 -5.92 -17.52 7.82
CA LEU A 129 -5.97 -16.10 8.12
C LEU A 129 -6.33 -15.88 9.59
N SER A 130 -5.67 -14.90 10.21
CA SER A 130 -6.01 -14.38 11.53
C SER A 130 -7.34 -13.64 11.52
N GLU A 131 -8.25 -14.04 12.40
CA GLU A 131 -9.54 -13.37 12.60
C GLU A 131 -9.39 -11.95 13.15
N GLU A 132 -8.26 -11.63 13.79
CA GLU A 132 -8.01 -10.30 14.38
C GLU A 132 -7.32 -9.33 13.43
N GLN A 133 -6.50 -9.82 12.50
CA GLN A 133 -5.60 -8.98 11.70
C GLN A 133 -5.84 -9.07 10.18
N GLU A 134 -6.33 -10.20 9.68
CA GLU A 134 -6.29 -10.52 8.25
C GLU A 134 -7.68 -10.60 7.60
N MET A 135 -8.72 -10.11 8.29
CA MET A 135 -10.09 -10.14 7.77
C MET A 135 -10.30 -9.29 6.53
N THR A 136 -9.45 -8.29 6.28
CA THR A 136 -9.44 -7.54 5.02
C THR A 136 -9.02 -8.43 3.84
N ILE A 137 -8.03 -9.31 4.04
CA ILE A 137 -7.58 -10.28 3.03
C ILE A 137 -8.72 -11.28 2.77
N TRP A 138 -9.31 -11.81 3.84
CA TRP A 138 -10.45 -12.73 3.73
C TRP A 138 -11.61 -12.12 2.94
N ASN A 139 -11.98 -10.87 3.24
CA ASN A 139 -13.07 -10.20 2.55
C ASN A 139 -12.74 -9.93 1.08
N HIS A 140 -11.48 -9.60 0.75
CA HIS A 140 -11.03 -9.44 -0.63
C HIS A 140 -11.22 -10.73 -1.43
N HIS A 141 -10.77 -11.88 -0.89
CA HIS A 141 -10.98 -13.19 -1.51
C HIS A 141 -12.46 -13.52 -1.69
N ARG A 142 -13.29 -13.28 -0.66
CA ARG A 142 -14.74 -13.49 -0.75
C ARG A 142 -15.40 -12.66 -1.87
N VAL A 143 -14.95 -11.43 -2.08
CA VAL A 143 -15.45 -10.58 -3.18
C VAL A 143 -14.95 -11.09 -4.54
N ALA A 144 -13.69 -11.52 -4.63
CA ALA A 144 -13.13 -12.12 -5.82
C ALA A 144 -13.88 -13.41 -6.22
N ASP A 145 -14.11 -14.32 -5.27
CA ASP A 145 -14.87 -15.56 -5.50
C ASP A 145 -16.27 -15.26 -6.01
N ARG A 146 -16.95 -14.26 -5.41
CA ARG A 146 -18.26 -13.83 -5.90
C ARG A 146 -18.17 -13.30 -7.34
N PHE A 147 -17.15 -12.52 -7.67
CA PHE A 147 -16.99 -11.99 -9.02
C PHE A 147 -16.68 -13.07 -10.06
N ILE A 148 -15.89 -14.09 -9.70
CA ILE A 148 -15.42 -15.15 -10.61
C ILE A 148 -16.46 -16.27 -10.76
N PHE A 149 -17.12 -16.67 -9.67
CA PHE A 149 -17.92 -17.89 -9.60
C PHE A 149 -19.42 -17.67 -9.45
N THR A 150 -19.90 -16.41 -9.45
CA THR A 150 -21.35 -16.15 -9.49
C THR A 150 -21.79 -16.02 -10.95
N ASP A 151 -22.77 -16.85 -11.34
CA ASP A 151 -23.53 -16.72 -12.60
C ASP A 151 -24.37 -15.42 -12.64
#